data_AF-A0A553FMS1-F1
#
_entry.id   AF-A0A553FMS1-F1
#
_cell.length_a   1.000
_cell.length_b   1.000
_cell.length_c   1.000
_cell.angle_alpha   90.00
_cell.angle_beta   90.00
_cell.angle_gamma   90.00
#
_symmetry.space_group_name_H-M   'P 1'
#
loop_
_entity.id
_entity.type
_entity.pdbx_description
1 polymer ?
#
loop_
_entity_poly.entity_id
_entity_poly.type
_entity_poly.pdbx_seq_one_letter_code
_entity_poly.pdbx_strand_id
1 'polypeptide(L)'
;LKKRISQIKQSEKAQEKPVKKLVKELENKHLPKLEEYEQKLEDIGDQRNSCSKTDKEATFMRMKEDHMKNGQLKPAYNVQISTENQFITHYGI
;
A
#
# COMPACT_ATOMS: atom_id res chain seq x y z
N LEU A 1 -17.26 5.19 -9.13
CA LEU A 1 -17.55 3.79 -9.56
C LEU A 1 -18.48 3.04 -8.60
N LYS A 2 -18.20 3.04 -7.28
CA LYS A 2 -19.00 2.34 -6.24
C LYS A 2 -20.52 2.56 -6.32
N LYS A 3 -20.96 3.82 -6.48
CA LYS A 3 -22.39 4.18 -6.63
C LYS A 3 -23.06 3.55 -7.87
N ARG A 4 -22.32 3.35 -8.96
CA ARG A 4 -22.86 2.70 -10.17
C ARG A 4 -22.95 1.18 -10.01
N ILE A 5 -21.99 0.56 -9.34
CA ILE A 5 -22.02 -0.87 -9.02
C ILE A 5 -23.20 -1.18 -8.08
N SER A 6 -23.46 -0.34 -7.08
CA SER A 6 -24.62 -0.50 -6.19
C SER A 6 -25.95 -0.36 -6.92
N GLN A 7 -26.06 0.58 -7.88
CA GLN A 7 -27.24 0.72 -8.73
C GLN A 7 -27.46 -0.51 -9.62
N ILE A 8 -26.39 -1.08 -10.20
CA ILE A 8 -26.49 -2.30 -11.01
C ILE A 8 -26.99 -3.46 -10.13
N LYS A 9 -26.45 -3.64 -8.92
CA LYS A 9 -26.89 -4.68 -7.98
C LYS A 9 -28.37 -4.60 -7.60
N GLN A 10 -28.96 -3.40 -7.59
CA GLN A 10 -30.38 -3.20 -7.28
C GLN A 10 -31.31 -3.50 -8.47
N SER A 11 -30.78 -3.61 -9.69
CA SER A 11 -31.58 -3.92 -10.88
C SER A 11 -31.93 -5.40 -10.97
N GLU A 12 -33.10 -5.73 -11.54
CA GLU A 12 -33.53 -7.12 -11.76
C GLU A 12 -32.53 -7.92 -12.62
N LYS A 13 -31.86 -7.24 -13.56
CA LYS A 13 -30.80 -7.80 -14.41
C LYS A 13 -29.56 -8.25 -13.63
N ALA A 14 -29.32 -7.72 -12.43
CA ALA A 14 -28.24 -8.21 -11.58
C ALA A 14 -28.51 -9.58 -10.97
N GLN A 15 -29.72 -10.14 -11.13
CA GLN A 15 -29.98 -11.52 -10.73
C GLN A 15 -29.46 -12.55 -11.74
N GLU A 16 -29.24 -12.14 -12.99
CA GLU A 16 -28.72 -12.99 -14.05
C GLU A 16 -27.28 -13.46 -13.72
N LYS A 17 -27.04 -14.77 -13.82
CA LYS A 17 -25.72 -15.39 -13.58
C LYS A 17 -24.54 -14.69 -14.29
N PRO A 18 -24.63 -14.29 -15.59
CA PRO A 18 -23.53 -13.59 -16.25
C PRO A 18 -23.25 -12.21 -15.64
N VAL A 19 -24.30 -11.43 -15.35
CA VAL A 19 -24.19 -10.09 -14.76
C VAL A 19 -23.59 -10.16 -13.35
N LYS A 20 -24.00 -11.16 -12.53
CA LYS A 20 -23.39 -11.39 -11.20
C LYS A 20 -21.89 -11.65 -11.26
N LYS A 21 -21.43 -12.45 -12.23
CA LYS A 21 -19.99 -12.74 -12.40
C LYS A 21 -19.22 -11.47 -12.74
N LEU A 22 -19.72 -10.67 -13.68
CA LEU A 22 -19.11 -9.40 -14.08
C LEU A 22 -19.07 -8.38 -12.93
N VAL A 23 -20.16 -8.24 -12.18
CA VAL A 23 -20.21 -7.38 -10.99
C VAL A 23 -19.18 -7.83 -9.95
N LYS A 24 -19.04 -9.13 -9.71
CA LYS A 24 -18.05 -9.68 -8.77
C LYS A 24 -16.61 -9.42 -9.24
N GLU A 25 -16.34 -9.53 -10.54
CA GLU A 25 -15.03 -9.19 -11.10
C GLU A 25 -14.73 -7.68 -10.96
N LEU A 26 -15.72 -6.83 -11.25
CA LEU A 26 -15.61 -5.38 -11.06
C LEU A 26 -15.28 -5.02 -9.61
N GLU A 27 -15.93 -5.65 -8.64
CA GLU A 27 -15.72 -5.37 -7.21
C GLU A 27 -14.41 -5.92 -6.67
N ASN A 28 -14.04 -7.15 -7.03
CA ASN A 28 -12.90 -7.81 -6.40
C ASN A 28 -11.57 -7.52 -7.09
N LYS A 29 -11.59 -7.14 -8.37
CA LYS A 29 -10.38 -6.99 -9.19
C LYS A 29 -10.19 -5.57 -9.70
N HIS A 30 -11.22 -5.00 -10.30
CA HIS A 30 -11.08 -3.69 -10.95
C HIS A 30 -11.18 -2.53 -9.96
N LEU A 31 -12.10 -2.60 -8.99
CA LEU A 31 -12.28 -1.55 -8.00
C LEU A 31 -11.03 -1.36 -7.11
N PRO A 32 -10.43 -2.42 -6.51
CA PRO A 32 -9.25 -2.25 -5.66
C PRO A 32 -8.04 -1.77 -6.48
N LYS A 33 -7.93 -2.24 -7.72
CA LYS A 33 -6.85 -1.83 -8.62
C LYS A 33 -6.98 -0.38 -9.06
N LEU A 34 -8.20 0.14 -9.19
CA LEU A 34 -8.43 1.55 -9.49
C LEU A 34 -8.06 2.42 -8.29
N GLU A 35 -8.43 2.02 -7.07
CA GLU A 35 -8.02 2.68 -5.82
C GLU A 35 -6.49 2.70 -5.67
N GLU A 36 -5.82 1.59 -6.00
CA GLU A 36 -4.36 1.50 -6.02
C GLU A 36 -3.73 2.50 -7.01
N TYR A 37 -4.31 2.67 -8.21
CA TYR A 37 -3.82 3.65 -9.19
C TYR A 37 -4.06 5.10 -8.74
N GLU A 38 -5.22 5.40 -8.15
CA GLU A 38 -5.52 6.72 -7.59
C GLU A 38 -4.49 7.09 -6.52
N GLN A 39 -4.20 6.16 -5.61
CA GLN A 39 -3.21 6.37 -4.56
C GLN A 39 -1.79 6.56 -5.11
N LYS A 40 -1.41 5.79 -6.15
CA LYS A 40 -0.13 5.97 -6.84
C LYS A 40 -0.02 7.33 -7.54
N LEU A 41 -1.10 7.84 -8.14
CA LEU A 41 -1.09 9.15 -8.78
C LEU A 41 -0.92 10.26 -7.74
N GLU A 42 -1.59 10.14 -6.59
CA GLU A 42 -1.43 11.05 -5.46
C GLU A 42 0.01 11.02 -4.92
N ASP A 43 0.61 9.84 -4.76
CA ASP A 43 1.99 9.67 -4.32
C ASP A 43 3.03 10.27 -5.30
N ILE A 44 2.75 10.22 -6.61
CA ILE A 44 3.64 10.76 -7.64
C ILE A 44 3.55 12.30 -7.67
N GLY A 45 2.34 12.85 -7.55
CA GLY A 45 2.05 14.28 -7.65
C GLY A 45 2.17 14.85 -9.08
N ASP A 46 1.72 16.09 -9.28
CA ASP A 46 1.51 16.66 -10.63
C ASP A 46 2.79 16.92 -11.44
N GLN A 47 3.94 17.05 -10.77
CA GLN A 47 5.19 17.48 -11.40
C GLN A 47 6.14 16.32 -11.74
N ARG A 48 5.85 15.10 -11.29
CA ARG A 48 6.76 13.96 -11.42
C ARG A 48 6.14 12.90 -12.32
N ASN A 49 6.99 12.19 -13.06
CA ASN A 49 6.58 11.06 -13.89
C ASN A 49 6.83 9.70 -13.21
N SER A 50 7.42 9.71 -12.00
CA SER A 50 7.72 8.50 -11.23
C SER A 50 7.87 8.78 -9.73
N CYS A 51 7.42 7.81 -8.93
CA CYS A 51 7.72 7.73 -7.50
C CYS A 51 8.90 6.77 -7.29
N SER A 52 9.77 7.07 -6.33
CA SER A 52 10.81 6.14 -5.90
C SER A 52 10.17 4.90 -5.27
N LYS A 53 10.82 3.73 -5.38
CA LYS A 53 10.43 2.51 -4.65
C LYS A 53 10.79 2.65 -3.16
N THR A 54 10.32 3.72 -2.53
CA THR A 54 10.58 4.02 -1.13
C THR A 54 9.49 3.34 -0.32
N ASP A 55 9.89 2.54 0.67
CA ASP A 55 8.96 2.08 1.68
C ASP A 55 8.51 3.28 2.52
N LYS A 56 7.19 3.52 2.60
CA LYS A 56 6.61 4.66 3.32
C LYS A 56 6.84 4.55 4.84
N GLU A 57 7.05 3.34 5.36
CA GLU A 57 7.28 3.10 6.79
C GLU A 57 8.76 3.27 7.17
N ALA A 58 9.66 3.28 6.20
CA ALA A 58 11.09 3.49 6.45
C ALA A 58 11.41 4.98 6.62
N THR A 59 12.20 5.31 7.65
CA THR A 59 12.70 6.67 7.89
C THR A 59 14.17 6.76 7.49
N PHE A 60 14.57 7.86 6.85
CA PHE A 60 15.98 8.11 6.51
C PHE A 60 16.78 8.50 7.75
N MET A 61 17.74 7.66 8.13
CA MET A 61 18.52 7.81 9.36
C MET A 61 20.02 7.65 9.10
N ARG A 62 20.82 8.22 9.99
CA ARG A 62 22.28 8.08 9.95
C ARG A 62 22.66 6.75 10.59
N MET A 63 23.06 5.79 9.77
CA MET A 63 23.49 4.47 10.23
C MET A 63 24.94 4.52 10.75
N LYS A 64 25.27 3.60 11.67
CA LYS A 64 26.65 3.41 12.15
C LYS A 64 27.58 2.94 11.02
N GLU A 65 27.05 2.12 10.10
CA GLU A 65 27.76 1.69 8.90
C GLU A 65 27.76 2.79 7.83
N ASP A 66 28.79 3.64 7.90
CA ASP A 66 29.09 4.67 6.91
C ASP A 66 30.49 4.45 6.31
N HIS A 67 30.60 3.45 5.44
CA HIS A 67 31.86 3.10 4.76
C HIS A 67 32.45 4.27 3.97
N MET A 68 31.59 5.11 3.39
CA MET A 68 31.99 6.24 2.57
C MET A 68 32.24 7.52 3.39
N LYS A 69 31.95 7.51 4.69
CA LYS A 69 32.05 8.66 5.63
C LYS A 69 31.40 9.94 5.09
N ASN A 70 30.39 9.80 4.23
CA ASN A 70 29.74 10.92 3.56
C ASN A 70 28.49 11.39 4.32
N GLY A 71 28.14 10.75 5.44
CA GLY A 71 26.96 11.09 6.23
C GLY A 71 25.65 10.83 5.50
N GLN A 72 25.66 9.99 4.46
CA GLN A 72 24.46 9.68 3.69
C GLN A 72 23.42 8.98 4.57
N LEU A 73 22.22 9.56 4.64
CA LEU A 73 21.10 8.92 5.30
C LEU A 73 20.68 7.69 4.51
N LYS A 74 20.44 6.59 5.21
CA LYS A 74 19.95 5.33 4.63
C LYS A 74 18.54 5.08 5.16
N PRO A 75 17.63 4.50 4.35
CA PRO A 75 16.33 4.09 4.86
C PRO A 75 16.53 2.99 5.91
N ALA A 76 15.87 3.15 7.06
CA ALA A 76 15.93 2.20 8.16
C ALA A 76 14.61 2.22 8.95
N TYR A 77 14.38 1.16 9.72
CA TYR A 77 13.23 1.05 10.64
C TYR A 77 13.72 1.19 12.08
N ASN A 78 12.95 1.92 12.89
CA ASN A 78 13.21 2.03 14.32
C ASN A 78 12.42 0.96 15.07
N VAL A 79 12.92 -0.27 15.04
CA VAL A 79 12.25 -1.39 15.71
C VAL A 79 12.51 -1.32 17.23
N GLN A 80 11.45 -1.33 18.03
CA GLN A 80 11.50 -1.55 19.47
C GLN A 80 11.41 -3.05 19.76
N ILE A 81 12.32 -3.57 20.59
CA ILE A 81 12.41 -4.99 20.91
C ILE A 81 12.32 -5.18 22.43
N SER A 82 11.47 -6.10 22.86
CA SER A 82 11.39 -6.56 24.25
C SER A 82 12.18 -7.84 24.41
N THR A 83 13.02 -7.93 25.45
CA THR A 83 13.85 -9.11 25.72
C THR A 83 13.69 -9.59 27.16
N GLU A 84 13.60 -10.90 27.35
CA GLU A 84 13.57 -11.56 28.66
C GLU A 84 14.44 -12.82 28.62
N ASN A 85 15.30 -13.03 29.62
CA ASN A 85 16.17 -14.22 29.73
C ASN A 85 16.98 -14.52 28.44
N GLN A 86 17.51 -13.48 27.79
CA GLN A 86 18.23 -13.58 26.50
C GLN A 86 17.35 -14.00 25.29
N PHE A 87 16.03 -14.03 25.44
CA PHE A 87 15.08 -14.26 24.37
C PHE A 87 14.37 -12.97 23.97
N ILE A 88 14.06 -12.82 22.69
CA ILE A 88 13.17 -11.77 22.18
C ILE A 88 11.74 -12.22 22.44
N THR A 89 10.99 -11.45 23.23
CA THR A 89 9.59 -11.76 23.58
C THR A 89 8.60 -10.98 22.72
N HIS A 90 8.97 -9.78 22.25
CA HIS A 90 8.10 -8.95 21.42
C HIS A 90 8.93 -7.99 20.54
N TYR A 91 8.37 -7.56 19.42
CA TYR A 91 8.92 -6.47 18.62
C TYR A 91 7.80 -5.61 18.01
N GLY A 92 8.09 -4.34 17.79
CA GLY A 92 7.21 -3.37 17.13
C GLY A 92 8.02 -2.29 16.41
N ILE A 93 7.35 -1.51 15.54
CA ILE A 93 7.90 -0.34 14.84
C ILE A 93 7.19 0.91 15.36
#